data_AF-A0A418SHS6-F1
#
_entry.id   AF-A0A418SHS6-F1
#
_cell.length_a   1.000
_cell.length_b   1.000
_cell.length_c   1.000
_cell.angle_alpha   90.00
_cell.angle_beta   90.00
_cell.angle_gamma   90.00
#
_symmetry.space_group_name_H-M   'P 1'
#
loop_
_entity.id
_entity.type
_entity.pdbx_description
1 polymer ?
#
loop_
_entity_poly.entity_id
_entity_poly.type
_entity_poly.pdbx_seq_one_letter_code
_entity_poly.pdbx_strand_id
1 'polypeptide(L)'
;MPRETQPSARFVGLLFLAVLFLAGVGLFSASYMQSRSDAALRDAIHSAELLDEARSAQANFKIQVQHWKNLLLRGHDPEDFESYRTRFAEQEAVVQDNLSRMLDFPELDTAQKNEIAAIRDEHRRIGEIYREAMGRFTVGDLASSFDIDRSVRGIDQDLTQRIDTSAETILTTERARVEDISADLDALFQKTRLITSLTTGLVLLLVILLVWRLRARNRPSPRR
;
A
#
# COMPACT_ATOMS: atom_id res chain seq x y z
N MET A 1 38.07 -59.94 -11.96
CA MET A 1 37.17 -58.79 -12.18
C MET A 1 36.44 -58.49 -10.88
N PRO A 2 36.53 -57.26 -10.32
CA PRO A 2 35.75 -56.93 -9.13
C PRO A 2 34.27 -56.85 -9.54
N ARG A 3 33.39 -57.55 -8.80
CA ARG A 3 31.94 -57.43 -8.98
C ARG A 3 31.55 -56.00 -8.59
N GLU A 4 31.15 -55.18 -9.56
CA GLU A 4 30.42 -53.96 -9.27
C GLU A 4 29.21 -54.32 -8.41
N THR A 5 29.21 -53.87 -7.17
CA THR A 5 28.07 -54.05 -6.27
C THR A 5 26.96 -53.15 -6.77
N GLN A 6 26.08 -53.68 -7.62
CA GLN A 6 24.87 -52.97 -8.03
C GLN A 6 24.07 -52.57 -6.77
N PRO A 7 23.67 -51.30 -6.64
CA PRO A 7 22.85 -50.88 -5.52
C PRO A 7 21.55 -51.69 -5.50
N SER A 8 21.19 -52.24 -4.34
CA SER A 8 19.92 -52.98 -4.21
C SER A 8 18.75 -52.08 -4.61
N ALA A 9 17.75 -52.59 -5.35
CA ALA A 9 16.60 -51.80 -5.82
C ALA A 9 15.91 -50.99 -4.70
N ARG A 10 15.92 -51.49 -3.46
CA ARG A 10 15.41 -50.81 -2.26
C ARG A 10 16.15 -49.50 -1.95
N PHE A 11 17.46 -49.46 -2.17
CA PHE A 11 18.30 -48.27 -1.96
C PHE A 11 17.99 -47.18 -2.99
N VAL A 12 17.88 -47.56 -4.26
CA VAL A 12 17.50 -46.64 -5.35
C VAL A 12 16.11 -46.07 -5.10
N GLY A 13 15.14 -46.91 -4.70
CA GLY A 13 13.79 -46.47 -4.34
C GLY A 13 13.76 -45.48 -3.16
N LEU A 14 14.56 -45.72 -2.10
CA LEU A 14 14.64 -44.80 -0.95
C LEU A 14 15.28 -43.45 -1.31
N LEU A 15 16.32 -43.44 -2.15
CA LEU A 15 16.90 -42.21 -2.66
C LEU A 15 15.90 -41.42 -3.51
N PHE A 16 15.16 -42.09 -4.37
CA PHE A 16 14.14 -41.46 -5.20
C PHE A 16 13.03 -40.84 -4.34
N LEU A 17 12.55 -41.55 -3.31
CA LEU A 17 11.59 -41.02 -2.34
C LEU A 17 12.14 -39.82 -1.56
N ALA A 18 13.42 -39.84 -1.18
CA ALA A 18 14.06 -38.70 -0.50
C ALA A 18 14.13 -37.46 -1.40
N VAL A 19 14.46 -37.63 -2.68
CA VAL A 19 14.47 -36.54 -3.67
C VAL A 19 13.05 -35.99 -3.88
N LEU A 20 12.05 -36.86 -4.03
CA LEU A 20 10.65 -36.44 -4.16
C LEU A 20 10.16 -35.69 -2.92
N PHE A 21 10.55 -36.15 -1.72
CA PHE A 21 10.22 -35.47 -0.47
C PHE A 21 10.85 -34.08 -0.41
N LEU A 22 12.14 -33.94 -0.74
CA LEU A 22 12.82 -32.64 -0.80
C LEU A 22 12.18 -31.70 -1.82
N ALA A 23 11.84 -32.22 -3.01
CA ALA A 23 11.14 -31.45 -4.03
C ALA A 23 9.75 -30.99 -3.53
N GLY A 24 9.00 -31.86 -2.86
CA GLY A 24 7.70 -31.53 -2.27
C GLY A 24 7.79 -30.46 -1.19
N VAL A 25 8.76 -30.57 -0.27
CA VAL A 25 9.01 -29.54 0.77
C VAL A 25 9.41 -28.21 0.13
N GLY A 26 10.26 -28.24 -0.90
CA GLY A 26 10.66 -27.04 -1.64
C GLY A 26 9.47 -26.34 -2.31
N LEU A 27 8.65 -27.09 -3.05
CA LEU A 27 7.45 -26.55 -3.71
C LEU A 27 6.40 -26.05 -2.72
N PHE A 28 6.17 -26.77 -1.62
CA PHE A 28 5.27 -26.34 -0.55
C PHE A 28 5.76 -25.05 0.11
N SER A 29 7.06 -24.98 0.45
CA SER A 29 7.64 -23.77 1.05
C SER A 29 7.58 -22.58 0.09
N ALA A 30 7.90 -22.79 -1.19
CA ALA A 30 7.82 -21.76 -2.21
C ALA A 30 6.38 -21.25 -2.42
N SER A 31 5.40 -22.14 -2.53
CA SER A 31 3.99 -21.77 -2.68
C SER A 31 3.43 -21.07 -1.44
N TYR A 32 3.79 -21.54 -0.24
CA TYR A 32 3.43 -20.88 1.01
C TYR A 32 3.98 -19.44 1.07
N MET A 33 5.26 -19.27 0.73
CA MET A 33 5.91 -17.96 0.70
C MET A 33 5.29 -17.05 -0.37
N GLN A 34 5.06 -17.56 -1.58
CA GLN A 34 4.43 -16.81 -2.67
C GLN A 34 3.07 -16.25 -2.23
N SER A 35 2.21 -17.07 -1.62
CA SER A 35 0.87 -16.63 -1.19
C SER A 35 0.91 -15.51 -0.15
N ARG A 36 1.90 -15.54 0.75
CA ARG A 36 2.10 -14.53 1.80
C ARG A 36 2.68 -13.23 1.22
N SER A 37 3.67 -13.33 0.33
CA SER A 37 4.25 -12.19 -0.36
C SER A 37 3.22 -11.49 -1.24
N ASP A 38 2.35 -12.24 -1.94
CA ASP A 38 1.30 -11.66 -2.78
C ASP A 38 0.26 -10.89 -1.94
N ALA A 39 -0.10 -11.38 -0.75
CA ALA A 39 -1.01 -10.68 0.15
C ALA A 39 -0.38 -9.39 0.68
N ALA A 40 0.85 -9.48 1.20
CA ALA A 40 1.60 -8.33 1.69
C ALA A 40 1.82 -7.25 0.62
N LEU A 41 2.09 -7.66 -0.63
CA LEU A 41 2.26 -6.72 -1.75
C LEU A 41 0.94 -6.00 -2.07
N ARG A 42 -0.20 -6.72 -2.06
CA ARG A 42 -1.52 -6.10 -2.26
C ARG A 42 -1.82 -5.08 -1.18
N ASP A 43 -1.59 -5.43 0.08
CA ASP A 43 -1.80 -4.51 1.21
C ASP A 43 -0.91 -3.26 1.09
N ALA A 44 0.35 -3.43 0.69
CA ALA A 44 1.27 -2.31 0.47
C ALA A 44 0.85 -1.41 -0.72
N ILE A 45 0.30 -1.98 -1.79
CA ILE A 45 -0.22 -1.23 -2.94
C ILE A 45 -1.43 -0.39 -2.51
N HIS A 46 -2.42 -1.01 -1.83
CA HIS A 46 -3.60 -0.27 -1.37
C HIS A 46 -3.23 0.85 -0.38
N SER A 47 -2.27 0.58 0.52
CA SER A 47 -1.75 1.58 1.46
C SER A 47 -1.13 2.77 0.72
N ALA A 48 -0.39 2.51 -0.36
CA ALA A 48 0.20 3.55 -1.19
C ALA A 48 -0.85 4.34 -1.98
N GLU A 49 -1.88 3.67 -2.51
CA GLU A 49 -3.01 4.30 -3.22
C GLU A 49 -3.82 5.21 -2.28
N LEU A 50 -4.13 4.74 -1.06
CA LEU A 50 -4.82 5.55 -0.06
C LEU A 50 -4.01 6.80 0.33
N LEU A 51 -2.69 6.65 0.48
CA LEU A 51 -1.81 7.78 0.76
C LEU A 51 -1.76 8.78 -0.40
N ASP A 52 -1.68 8.28 -1.64
CA ASP A 52 -1.70 9.13 -2.83
C ASP A 52 -3.02 9.89 -2.94
N GLU A 53 -4.15 9.24 -2.64
CA GLU A 53 -5.47 9.86 -2.63
C GLU A 53 -5.59 10.97 -1.58
N ALA A 54 -5.10 10.72 -0.36
CA ALA A 54 -5.09 11.70 0.73
C ALA A 54 -4.25 12.94 0.38
N ARG A 55 -3.06 12.73 -0.18
CA ARG A 55 -2.18 13.82 -0.63
C ARG A 55 -2.75 14.55 -1.83
N SER A 56 -3.39 13.84 -2.76
CA SER A 56 -4.07 14.42 -3.91
C SER A 56 -5.22 15.33 -3.44
N ALA A 57 -6.08 14.86 -2.54
CA ALA A 57 -7.14 15.69 -1.96
C ALA A 57 -6.59 16.97 -1.33
N GLN A 58 -5.53 16.84 -0.53
CA GLN A 58 -4.85 17.97 0.10
C GLN A 58 -4.28 18.97 -0.91
N ALA A 59 -3.57 18.49 -1.92
CA ALA A 59 -2.95 19.32 -2.95
C ALA A 59 -4.01 20.03 -3.80
N ASN A 60 -5.04 19.30 -4.25
CA ASN A 60 -6.12 19.83 -5.08
C ASN A 60 -6.94 20.88 -4.33
N PHE A 61 -7.19 20.69 -3.02
CA PHE A 61 -7.87 21.71 -2.21
C PHE A 61 -7.05 23.01 -2.12
N LYS A 62 -5.72 22.90 -1.95
CA LYS A 62 -4.83 24.08 -1.98
C LYS A 62 -4.86 24.78 -3.34
N ILE A 63 -4.93 24.02 -4.44
CA ILE A 63 -5.06 24.56 -5.79
C ILE A 63 -6.41 25.26 -5.98
N GLN A 64 -7.52 24.67 -5.50
CA GLN A 64 -8.85 25.29 -5.52
C GLN A 64 -8.85 26.65 -4.80
N VAL A 65 -8.33 26.70 -3.57
CA VAL A 65 -8.19 27.96 -2.81
C VAL A 65 -7.28 28.96 -3.54
N GLN A 66 -6.28 28.48 -4.27
CA GLN A 66 -5.44 29.33 -5.10
C GLN A 66 -6.20 29.92 -6.30
N HIS A 67 -7.10 29.15 -6.93
CA HIS A 67 -7.98 29.68 -7.98
C HIS A 67 -8.93 30.75 -7.46
N TRP A 68 -9.48 30.57 -6.25
CA TRP A 68 -10.23 31.63 -5.58
C TRP A 68 -9.41 32.91 -5.42
N LYS A 69 -8.19 32.83 -4.87
CA LYS A 69 -7.31 34.01 -4.73
C LYS A 69 -6.97 34.66 -6.07
N ASN A 70 -6.74 33.84 -7.11
CA ASN A 70 -6.46 34.36 -8.43
C ASN A 70 -7.67 35.08 -9.06
N LEU A 71 -8.89 34.58 -8.82
CA LEU A 71 -10.13 35.26 -9.19
C LEU A 71 -10.23 36.63 -8.50
N LEU A 72 -9.93 36.72 -7.21
CA LEU A 72 -9.95 38.00 -6.50
C LEU A 72 -8.97 39.03 -7.08
N LEU A 73 -7.78 38.58 -7.48
CA LEU A 73 -6.71 39.45 -7.98
C LEU A 73 -6.91 39.88 -9.43
N ARG A 74 -7.47 39.01 -10.27
CA ARG A 74 -7.49 39.19 -11.74
C ARG A 74 -8.89 39.22 -12.34
N GLY A 75 -9.92 38.83 -11.59
CA GLY A 75 -11.30 38.75 -12.06
C GLY A 75 -11.94 40.08 -12.43
N HIS A 76 -11.27 41.22 -12.23
CA HIS A 76 -11.71 42.48 -12.82
C HIS A 76 -11.76 42.40 -14.36
N ASP A 77 -10.91 41.54 -14.96
CA ASP A 77 -11.02 41.14 -16.35
C ASP A 77 -12.08 40.01 -16.51
N PRO A 78 -13.04 40.13 -17.45
CA PRO A 78 -14.11 39.15 -17.64
C PRO A 78 -13.61 37.74 -18.02
N GLU A 79 -12.56 37.64 -18.84
CA GLU A 79 -12.02 36.34 -19.28
C GLU A 79 -11.32 35.64 -18.12
N ASP A 80 -10.52 36.37 -17.34
CA ASP A 80 -9.88 35.84 -16.15
C ASP A 80 -10.90 35.44 -15.08
N PHE A 81 -11.95 36.22 -14.84
CA PHE A 81 -13.02 35.87 -13.90
C PHE A 81 -13.61 34.50 -14.24
N GLU A 82 -14.02 34.33 -15.50
CA GLU A 82 -14.69 33.10 -15.91
C GLU A 82 -13.75 31.90 -15.94
N SER A 83 -12.50 32.12 -16.34
CA SER A 83 -11.43 31.12 -16.31
C SER A 83 -11.17 30.61 -14.90
N TYR A 84 -10.94 31.50 -13.93
CA TYR A 84 -10.67 31.09 -12.55
C TYR A 84 -11.90 30.53 -11.84
N ARG A 85 -13.10 31.03 -12.16
CA ARG A 85 -14.37 30.48 -11.65
C ARG A 85 -14.58 29.04 -12.11
N THR A 86 -14.31 28.77 -13.39
CA THR A 86 -14.41 27.41 -13.96
C THR A 86 -13.39 26.48 -13.33
N ARG A 87 -12.11 26.90 -13.27
CA ARG A 87 -11.03 26.10 -12.65
C ARG A 87 -11.29 25.83 -11.17
N PHE A 88 -11.88 26.77 -10.45
CA PHE A 88 -12.30 26.54 -9.06
C PHE A 88 -13.31 25.40 -8.97
N ALA A 89 -14.37 25.43 -9.79
CA ALA A 89 -15.42 24.41 -9.78
C ALA A 89 -14.90 23.03 -10.24
N GLU A 90 -14.01 23.00 -11.23
CA GLU A 90 -13.34 21.77 -11.65
C GLU A 90 -12.52 21.17 -10.51
N GLN A 91 -11.70 21.98 -9.83
CA GLN A 91 -10.88 21.50 -8.71
C GLN A 91 -11.70 21.08 -7.51
N GLU A 92 -12.81 21.76 -7.24
CA GLU A 92 -13.76 21.34 -6.22
C GLU A 92 -14.31 19.93 -6.49
N ALA A 93 -14.69 19.64 -7.73
CA ALA A 93 -15.17 18.32 -8.12
C ALA A 93 -14.08 17.26 -7.95
N VAL A 94 -12.83 17.58 -8.30
CA VAL A 94 -11.67 16.70 -8.09
C VAL A 94 -11.47 16.39 -6.61
N VAL A 95 -11.51 17.40 -5.72
CA VAL A 95 -11.37 17.19 -4.26
C VAL A 95 -12.52 16.33 -3.71
N GLN A 96 -13.76 16.58 -4.13
CA GLN A 96 -14.92 15.76 -3.74
C GLN A 96 -14.78 14.30 -4.18
N ASP A 97 -14.25 14.08 -5.38
CA ASP A 97 -13.99 12.75 -5.91
C ASP A 97 -12.85 12.06 -5.16
N ASN A 98 -11.74 12.76 -4.88
CA ASN A 98 -10.65 12.23 -4.08
C ASN A 98 -11.17 11.76 -2.70
N LEU A 99 -11.90 12.62 -1.99
CA LEU A 99 -12.48 12.29 -0.68
C LEU A 99 -13.51 11.15 -0.73
N SER A 100 -14.22 11.00 -1.85
CA SER A 100 -15.17 9.89 -2.04
C SER A 100 -14.45 8.57 -2.28
N ARG A 101 -13.43 8.57 -3.14
CA ARG A 101 -12.58 7.39 -3.37
C ARG A 101 -11.88 6.93 -2.10
N MET A 102 -11.42 7.86 -1.26
CA MET A 102 -10.85 7.53 0.05
C MET A 102 -11.80 6.67 0.89
N LEU A 103 -13.11 6.94 0.88
CA LEU A 103 -14.08 6.20 1.70
C LEU A 103 -14.28 4.75 1.25
N ASP A 104 -13.91 4.42 0.01
CA ASP A 104 -14.01 3.07 -0.55
C ASP A 104 -12.85 2.16 -0.10
N PHE A 105 -11.77 2.73 0.46
CA PHE A 105 -10.64 1.94 0.94
C PHE A 105 -11.04 1.09 2.17
N PRO A 106 -10.82 -0.23 2.12
CA PRO A 106 -11.14 -1.13 3.23
C PRO A 106 -10.19 -0.98 4.43
N GLU A 107 -9.00 -0.42 4.24
CA GLU A 107 -7.96 -0.25 5.26
C GLU A 107 -8.32 0.82 6.30
N LEU A 108 -9.20 1.77 5.93
CA LEU A 108 -9.66 2.82 6.83
C LEU A 108 -10.53 2.26 7.96
N ASP A 109 -10.19 2.63 9.19
CA ASP A 109 -11.02 2.35 10.34
C ASP A 109 -12.29 3.22 10.37
N THR A 110 -13.20 2.93 11.31
CA THR A 110 -14.47 3.66 11.43
C THR A 110 -14.27 5.14 11.76
N ALA A 111 -13.26 5.49 12.56
CA ALA A 111 -12.99 6.87 12.93
C ALA A 111 -12.46 7.67 11.73
N GLN A 112 -11.53 7.10 10.97
CA GLN A 112 -10.99 7.70 9.75
C GLN A 112 -12.08 7.88 8.69
N LYS A 113 -12.94 6.87 8.47
CA LYS A 113 -14.09 7.00 7.54
C LYS A 113 -15.03 8.11 7.95
N ASN A 114 -15.35 8.22 9.23
CA ASN A 114 -16.20 9.29 9.75
C ASN A 114 -15.56 10.67 9.56
N GLU A 115 -14.26 10.80 9.81
CA GLU A 115 -13.54 12.07 9.64
C GLU A 115 -13.49 12.48 8.16
N ILE A 116 -13.15 11.57 7.26
CA ILE A 116 -13.12 11.83 5.81
C ILE A 116 -14.52 12.21 5.29
N ALA A 117 -15.57 11.53 5.75
CA ALA A 117 -16.94 11.87 5.40
C ALA A 117 -17.32 13.28 5.88
N ALA A 118 -16.94 13.63 7.12
CA ALA A 118 -17.17 14.96 7.67
C ALA A 118 -16.36 16.05 6.93
N ILE A 119 -15.13 15.76 6.52
CA ILE A 119 -14.31 16.65 5.67
C ILE A 119 -15.00 16.85 4.32
N ARG A 120 -15.49 15.78 3.69
CA ARG A 120 -16.17 15.82 2.39
C ARG A 120 -17.44 16.68 2.42
N ASP A 121 -18.25 16.52 3.47
CA ASP A 121 -19.48 17.29 3.61
C ASP A 121 -19.19 18.77 3.95
N GLU A 122 -18.18 19.04 4.79
CA GLU A 122 -17.74 20.40 5.08
C GLU A 122 -17.14 21.09 3.86
N HIS A 123 -16.35 20.37 3.05
CA HIS A 123 -15.84 20.85 1.78
C HIS A 123 -16.96 21.25 0.81
N ARG A 124 -18.05 20.46 0.75
CA ARG A 124 -19.23 20.79 -0.07
C ARG A 124 -19.87 22.10 0.39
N ARG A 125 -20.05 22.25 1.71
CA ARG A 125 -20.61 23.45 2.33
C ARG A 125 -19.78 24.69 2.05
N ILE A 126 -18.45 24.60 2.21
CA ILE A 126 -17.54 25.73 1.94
C ILE A 126 -17.52 26.07 0.44
N GLY A 127 -17.55 25.08 -0.44
CA GLY A 127 -17.63 25.29 -1.88
C GLY A 127 -18.91 26.03 -2.31
N GLU A 128 -20.05 25.72 -1.70
CA GLU A 128 -21.30 26.48 -1.89
C GLU A 128 -21.14 27.95 -1.51
N ILE A 129 -20.56 28.23 -0.33
CA ILE A 129 -20.32 29.60 0.15
C ILE A 129 -19.41 30.37 -0.82
N TYR A 130 -18.36 29.74 -1.36
CA TYR A 130 -17.51 30.36 -2.37
C TYR A 130 -18.26 30.68 -3.66
N ARG A 131 -19.07 29.75 -4.18
CA ARG A 131 -19.86 29.99 -5.40
C ARG A 131 -20.89 31.11 -5.21
N GLU A 132 -21.53 31.17 -4.05
CA GLU A 132 -22.44 32.27 -3.70
C GLU A 132 -21.70 33.61 -3.64
N ALA A 133 -20.48 33.63 -3.07
CA ALA A 133 -19.65 34.83 -3.07
C ALA A 133 -19.24 35.26 -4.48
N MET A 134 -18.81 34.32 -5.34
CA MET A 134 -18.48 34.60 -6.75
C MET A 134 -19.70 35.13 -7.52
N GLY A 135 -20.92 34.68 -7.22
CA GLY A 135 -22.14 35.17 -7.84
C GLY A 135 -22.48 36.63 -7.53
N ARG A 136 -21.87 37.21 -6.48
CA ARG A 136 -22.00 38.63 -6.12
C ARG A 136 -20.90 39.51 -6.70
N PHE A 137 -19.97 38.92 -7.46
CA PHE A 137 -18.86 39.65 -8.05
C PHE A 137 -19.32 40.53 -9.22
N THR A 138 -18.87 41.78 -9.24
CA THR A 138 -19.13 42.74 -10.30
C THR A 138 -17.87 42.89 -11.16
N VAL A 139 -17.91 42.35 -12.38
CA VAL A 139 -16.80 42.44 -13.33
C VAL A 139 -16.51 43.90 -13.68
N GLY A 140 -15.22 44.26 -13.73
CA GLY A 140 -14.76 45.65 -13.92
C GLY A 140 -14.73 46.50 -12.65
N ASP A 141 -15.25 46.01 -11.51
CA ASP A 141 -15.18 46.69 -10.22
C ASP A 141 -14.18 46.04 -9.27
N LEU A 142 -13.03 46.69 -9.10
CA LEU A 142 -11.99 46.28 -8.14
C LEU A 142 -12.48 46.26 -6.68
N ALA A 143 -13.46 47.10 -6.31
CA ALA A 143 -14.01 47.10 -4.96
C ALA A 143 -14.77 45.80 -4.66
N SER A 144 -15.41 45.22 -5.69
CA SER A 144 -16.14 43.97 -5.59
C SER A 144 -15.27 42.82 -5.09
N SER A 145 -14.01 42.72 -5.54
CA SER A 145 -13.04 41.72 -5.04
C SER A 145 -12.88 41.78 -3.51
N PHE A 146 -12.76 42.97 -2.95
CA PHE A 146 -12.58 43.15 -1.50
C PHE A 146 -13.83 42.77 -0.72
N ASP A 147 -15.01 43.04 -1.26
CA ASP A 147 -16.28 42.74 -0.59
C ASP A 147 -16.56 41.24 -0.56
N ILE A 148 -16.32 40.54 -1.67
CA ILE A 148 -16.48 39.09 -1.70
C ILE A 148 -15.41 38.38 -0.85
N ASP A 149 -14.15 38.83 -0.87
CA ASP A 149 -13.08 38.30 0.00
C ASP A 149 -13.43 38.45 1.48
N ARG A 150 -13.88 39.65 1.88
CA ARG A 150 -14.29 39.92 3.26
C ARG A 150 -15.43 39.01 3.70
N SER A 151 -16.35 38.67 2.80
CA SER A 151 -17.52 37.84 3.13
C SER A 151 -17.19 36.37 3.40
N VAL A 152 -16.05 35.87 2.90
CA VAL A 152 -15.62 34.47 3.03
C VAL A 152 -14.28 34.33 3.74
N ARG A 153 -13.79 35.39 4.38
CA ARG A 153 -12.46 35.40 4.98
C ARG A 153 -12.34 34.35 6.08
N GLY A 154 -11.46 33.38 5.85
CA GLY A 154 -11.08 32.36 6.83
C GLY A 154 -12.05 31.19 6.97
N ILE A 155 -13.08 31.09 6.12
CA ILE A 155 -14.05 29.96 6.19
C ILE A 155 -13.39 28.61 5.91
N ASP A 156 -12.27 28.61 5.19
CA ASP A 156 -11.52 27.43 4.75
C ASP A 156 -10.38 27.03 5.69
N GLN A 157 -10.11 27.81 6.75
CA GLN A 157 -8.97 27.56 7.64
C GLN A 157 -9.10 26.24 8.41
N ASP A 158 -10.26 26.00 9.01
CA ASP A 158 -10.54 24.76 9.75
C ASP A 158 -10.47 23.54 8.80
N LEU A 159 -11.14 23.64 7.64
CA LEU A 159 -11.11 22.58 6.65
C LEU A 159 -9.70 22.27 6.14
N THR A 160 -8.88 23.30 5.90
CA THR A 160 -7.47 23.13 5.51
C THR A 160 -6.73 22.32 6.57
N GLN A 161 -6.88 22.70 7.84
CA GLN A 161 -6.22 22.02 8.95
C GLN A 161 -6.69 20.57 9.09
N ARG A 162 -7.99 20.31 8.92
CA ARG A 162 -8.56 18.95 8.99
C ARG A 162 -8.07 18.06 7.86
N ILE A 163 -8.01 18.57 6.62
CA ILE A 163 -7.45 17.84 5.48
C ILE A 163 -5.96 17.54 5.71
N ASP A 164 -5.17 18.54 6.13
CA ASP A 164 -3.74 18.37 6.42
C ASP A 164 -3.52 17.33 7.54
N THR A 165 -4.31 17.39 8.61
CA THR A 165 -4.20 16.46 9.75
C THR A 165 -4.63 15.04 9.36
N SER A 166 -5.69 14.90 8.56
CA SER A 166 -6.16 13.61 8.07
C SER A 166 -5.12 12.95 7.16
N ALA A 167 -4.53 13.71 6.22
CA ALA A 167 -3.47 13.22 5.34
C ALA A 167 -2.22 12.77 6.13
N GLU A 168 -1.82 13.51 7.17
CA GLU A 168 -0.70 13.13 8.04
C GLU A 168 -1.02 11.88 8.89
N THR A 169 -2.25 11.78 9.39
CA THR A 169 -2.71 10.60 10.15
C THR A 169 -2.71 9.35 9.28
N ILE A 170 -3.19 9.46 8.04
CA ILE A 170 -3.14 8.37 7.06
C ILE A 170 -1.69 8.01 6.74
N LEU A 171 -0.83 9.01 6.48
CA LEU A 171 0.59 8.78 6.20
C LEU A 171 1.29 8.00 7.31
N THR A 172 1.10 8.41 8.56
CA THR A 172 1.72 7.78 9.73
C THR A 172 1.19 6.37 9.96
N THR A 173 -0.13 6.18 9.84
CA THR A 173 -0.77 4.86 9.99
C THR A 173 -0.33 3.88 8.92
N GLU A 174 -0.37 4.29 7.64
CA GLU A 174 -0.02 3.41 6.53
C GLU A 174 1.48 3.12 6.44
N ARG A 175 2.35 4.06 6.85
CA ARG A 175 3.78 3.76 7.00
C ARG A 175 4.04 2.71 8.07
N ALA A 176 3.42 2.85 9.23
CA ALA A 176 3.54 1.86 10.30
C ALA A 176 3.04 0.48 9.84
N ARG A 177 1.92 0.44 9.11
CA ARG A 177 1.38 -0.79 8.52
C ARG A 177 2.38 -1.46 7.56
N VAL A 178 2.98 -0.69 6.65
CA VAL A 178 3.97 -1.23 5.69
C VAL A 178 5.23 -1.74 6.41
N GLU A 179 5.69 -1.03 7.45
CA GLU A 179 6.81 -1.47 8.29
C GLU A 179 6.50 -2.79 9.01
N ASP A 180 5.32 -2.92 9.60
CA ASP A 180 4.85 -4.13 10.26
C ASP A 180 4.75 -5.32 9.28
N ILE A 181 4.18 -5.09 8.08
CA ILE A 181 4.11 -6.10 7.02
C ILE A 181 5.51 -6.57 6.62
N SER A 182 6.46 -5.65 6.46
CA SER A 182 7.84 -5.98 6.13
C SER A 182 8.50 -6.83 7.23
N ALA A 183 8.32 -6.45 8.50
CA ALA A 183 8.87 -7.17 9.64
C ALA A 183 8.28 -8.59 9.78
N ASP A 184 6.97 -8.73 9.58
CA ASP A 184 6.28 -10.02 9.60
C ASP A 184 6.75 -10.94 8.47
N LEU A 185 6.90 -10.40 7.26
CA LEU A 185 7.47 -11.14 6.14
C LEU A 185 8.88 -11.62 6.45
N ASP A 186 9.76 -10.76 6.96
CA ASP A 186 11.14 -11.12 7.31
C ASP A 186 11.19 -12.24 8.35
N ALA A 187 10.34 -12.18 9.38
CA ALA A 187 10.22 -13.23 10.39
C ALA A 187 9.75 -14.56 9.76
N LEU A 188 8.77 -14.51 8.84
CA LEU A 188 8.29 -15.68 8.10
C LEU A 188 9.37 -16.26 7.18
N PHE A 189 10.13 -15.43 6.47
CA PHE A 189 11.26 -15.82 5.64
C PHE A 189 12.32 -16.54 6.49
N GLN A 190 12.69 -15.98 7.64
CA GLN A 190 13.67 -16.59 8.54
C GLN A 190 13.22 -17.94 9.08
N LYS A 191 11.97 -18.04 9.54
CA LYS A 191 11.40 -19.29 10.07
C LYS A 191 11.31 -20.36 8.99
N THR A 192 10.81 -20.02 7.81
CA THR A 192 10.67 -20.96 6.68
C THR A 192 12.05 -21.44 6.21
N ARG A 193 13.03 -20.54 6.11
CA ARG A 193 14.42 -20.88 5.77
C ARG A 193 15.04 -21.83 6.78
N LEU A 194 14.85 -21.59 8.09
CA LEU A 194 15.39 -22.44 9.15
C LEU A 194 14.75 -23.83 9.14
N ILE A 195 13.43 -23.92 9.04
CA ILE A 195 12.73 -25.22 8.97
C ILE A 195 13.18 -25.99 7.72
N THR A 196 13.21 -25.34 6.56
CA THR A 196 13.61 -25.97 5.30
C THR A 196 15.07 -26.44 5.33
N SER A 197 15.98 -25.66 5.94
CA SER A 197 17.39 -26.04 6.07
C SER A 197 17.57 -27.21 7.05
N LEU A 198 16.86 -27.23 8.18
CA LEU A 198 16.88 -28.35 9.12
C LEU A 198 16.32 -29.63 8.50
N THR A 199 15.18 -29.57 7.80
CA THR A 199 14.61 -30.74 7.12
C THR A 199 15.53 -31.25 6.02
N THR A 200 16.12 -30.36 5.24
CA THR A 200 17.08 -30.73 4.18
C THR A 200 18.33 -31.38 4.78
N GLY A 201 18.89 -30.79 5.85
CA GLY A 201 20.03 -31.34 6.57
C GLY A 201 19.74 -32.72 7.16
N LEU A 202 18.56 -32.92 7.75
CA LEU A 202 18.13 -34.21 8.30
C LEU A 202 18.03 -35.28 7.20
N VAL A 203 17.41 -34.97 6.05
CA VAL A 203 17.30 -35.91 4.92
C VAL A 203 18.69 -36.28 4.39
N LEU A 204 19.59 -35.31 4.23
CA LEU A 204 20.97 -35.56 3.79
C LEU A 204 21.73 -36.45 4.79
N LEU A 205 21.59 -36.19 6.09
CA LEU A 205 22.21 -36.99 7.14
C LEU A 205 21.69 -38.44 7.14
N LEU A 206 20.38 -38.65 6.97
CA LEU A 206 19.79 -39.99 6.85
C LEU A 206 20.30 -40.74 5.61
N VAL A 207 20.46 -40.05 4.48
CA VAL A 207 21.05 -40.62 3.25
C VAL A 207 22.52 -41.01 3.48
N ILE A 208 23.32 -40.16 4.13
CA ILE A 208 24.72 -40.45 4.46
C ILE A 208 24.83 -41.67 5.39
N LEU A 209 24.03 -41.73 6.46
CA LEU A 209 24.00 -42.86 7.39
C LEU A 209 23.59 -44.17 6.71
N LEU A 210 22.61 -44.10 5.80
CA LEU A 210 22.19 -45.25 4.99
C LEU A 210 23.35 -45.77 4.11
N VAL A 211 24.03 -44.87 3.39
CA VAL A 211 25.20 -45.22 2.56
C VAL A 211 26.32 -45.81 3.40
N TRP A 212 26.63 -45.20 4.54
CA TRP A 212 27.67 -45.69 5.46
C TRP A 212 27.35 -47.10 5.97
N ARG A 213 26.12 -47.35 6.40
CA ARG A 213 25.66 -48.67 6.88
C ARG A 213 25.75 -49.75 5.78
N LEU A 214 25.38 -49.41 4.55
CA LEU A 214 25.47 -50.32 3.40
C LEU A 214 26.93 -50.67 3.07
N ARG A 215 27.83 -49.69 3.11
CA ARG A 215 29.27 -49.93 2.93
C ARG A 215 29.87 -50.79 4.04
N ALA A 216 29.51 -50.52 5.30
CA ALA A 216 29.99 -51.30 6.44
C ALA A 216 29.58 -52.78 6.36
N ARG A 217 28.34 -53.06 5.94
CA ARG A 217 27.85 -54.44 5.72
C ARG A 217 28.62 -55.19 4.63
N ASN A 218 29.12 -54.50 3.62
CA ASN A 218 29.81 -55.09 2.47
C ASN A 218 31.34 -55.17 2.67
N ARG A 219 31.89 -54.85 3.85
CA ARG A 219 33.33 -55.00 4.13
C ARG A 219 33.68 -56.50 4.24
N PRO A 220 34.60 -57.05 3.42
CA PRO A 220 35.01 -58.45 3.53
C PRO A 220 35.74 -58.70 4.86
N SER A 221 35.44 -59.82 5.52
CA SER A 221 36.13 -60.24 6.75
C SER A 221 37.62 -60.47 6.49
N PRO A 222 38.53 -60.04 7.39
CA PRO A 222 39.96 -60.28 7.23
C PRO A 222 40.19 -61.80 7.14
N ARG A 223 40.82 -62.24 6.04
CA ARG A 223 41.28 -63.62 5.88
C ARG A 223 42.26 -63.91 7.02
N ARG A 224 41.90 -64.84 7.91
CA ARG A 224 42.86 -65.50 8.81
C ARG A 224 43.64 -66.54 8.02
#